data_AF-C4RCP0-F1
#
_entry.id   AF-C4RCP0-F1
#
_cell.length_a   1.000
_cell.length_b   1.000
_cell.length_c   1.000
_cell.angle_alpha   90.00
_cell.angle_beta   90.00
_cell.angle_gamma   90.00
#
_symmetry.space_group_name_H-M   'P 1'
#
loop_
_entity.id
_entity.type
_entity.pdbx_description
1 polymer ?
#
loop_
_entity_poly.entity_id
_entity_poly.type
_entity_poly.pdbx_seq_one_letter_code
_entity_poly.pdbx_strand_id
1 'polypeptide(L)'
;MDPVTFAVDAAVAGAFRREYHQLVGGLVGLTRDRSLAEDCVQDAFAAALERWRGEGVPRRPGAWLTTVARNRAVDRLRHETVAAARLREAVATLPAYDDAPPVPPLIRDAQLRLIFTCCHPALSLPSQVALTLRTVVGLAPAEIARALLVPQGTLAQRLVRARRGVRDAGLCGELPPAAELPGRATAVRAVLYLLFTEGYAATAGADLLRRGLCTEAVRLVRWLVRLLPDDPETLGLLALMLLHEGPA
;
A
#
# COMPACT_ATOMS: atom_id res chain seq x y z
N MET A 1 -17.37 -37.46 3.23
CA MET A 1 -16.72 -36.13 3.26
C MET A 1 -16.58 -35.78 4.73
N ASP A 2 -15.36 -35.72 5.26
CA ASP A 2 -15.14 -35.62 6.71
C ASP A 2 -15.64 -34.28 7.28
N PRO A 3 -16.25 -34.27 8.49
CA PRO A 3 -16.81 -33.07 9.11
C PRO A 3 -15.76 -31.97 9.35
N VAL A 4 -14.50 -32.35 9.54
CA VAL A 4 -13.36 -31.43 9.66
C VAL A 4 -13.12 -30.68 8.35
N THR A 5 -13.21 -31.37 7.21
CA THR A 5 -13.01 -30.79 5.88
C THR A 5 -14.07 -29.73 5.56
N PHE A 6 -15.34 -30.00 5.90
CA PHE A 6 -16.43 -29.05 5.71
C PHE A 6 -16.26 -27.78 6.56
N ALA A 7 -15.81 -27.92 7.80
CA ALA A 7 -15.56 -26.78 8.69
C ALA A 7 -14.41 -25.90 8.19
N VAL A 8 -13.34 -26.51 7.65
CA VAL A 8 -12.21 -25.78 7.05
C VAL A 8 -12.64 -25.05 5.79
N ASP A 9 -13.35 -25.72 4.88
CA ASP A 9 -13.79 -25.12 3.62
C ASP A 9 -14.75 -23.93 3.89
N ALA A 10 -15.64 -24.05 4.87
CA ALA A 10 -16.52 -22.96 5.30
C ALA A 10 -15.74 -21.79 5.93
N ALA A 11 -14.71 -22.07 6.74
CA ALA A 11 -13.86 -21.05 7.34
C ALA A 11 -13.02 -20.30 6.29
N VAL A 12 -12.46 -21.02 5.32
CA VAL A 12 -11.72 -20.46 4.18
C VAL A 12 -12.65 -19.61 3.32
N ALA A 13 -13.82 -20.11 2.96
CA ALA A 13 -14.80 -19.35 2.18
C ALA A 13 -15.29 -18.09 2.93
N GLY A 14 -15.45 -18.18 4.24
CA GLY A 14 -15.78 -17.03 5.09
C GLY A 14 -14.66 -16.00 5.17
N ALA A 15 -13.41 -16.45 5.28
CA ALA A 15 -12.23 -15.57 5.26
C ALA A 15 -12.05 -14.92 3.89
N PHE A 16 -12.25 -15.67 2.79
CA PHE A 16 -12.17 -15.16 1.43
C PHE A 16 -13.12 -13.98 1.22
N ARG A 17 -14.41 -14.16 1.56
CA ARG A 17 -15.41 -13.11 1.43
C ARG A 17 -15.11 -11.85 2.25
N ARG A 18 -14.44 -12.00 3.40
CA ARG A 18 -14.14 -10.88 4.31
C ARG A 18 -12.83 -10.18 4.00
N GLU A 19 -11.83 -10.92 3.55
CA GLU A 19 -10.43 -10.48 3.66
C GLU A 19 -9.69 -10.44 2.32
N TYR A 20 -10.17 -11.13 1.28
CA TYR A 20 -9.46 -11.22 0.00
C TYR A 20 -9.08 -9.85 -0.58
N HIS A 21 -10.05 -8.93 -0.68
CA HIS A 21 -9.80 -7.61 -1.25
C HIS A 21 -8.91 -6.73 -0.37
N GLN A 22 -9.01 -6.84 0.95
CA GLN A 22 -8.15 -6.11 1.89
C GLN A 22 -6.70 -6.58 1.80
N LEU A 23 -6.50 -7.90 1.70
CA LEU A 23 -5.20 -8.53 1.54
C LEU A 23 -4.54 -8.11 0.23
N VAL A 24 -5.27 -8.20 -0.88
CA VAL A 24 -4.77 -7.76 -2.20
C VAL A 24 -4.42 -6.28 -2.16
N GLY A 25 -5.29 -5.42 -1.63
CA GLY A 25 -5.03 -3.97 -1.52
C GLY A 25 -3.78 -3.64 -0.71
N GLY A 26 -3.58 -4.30 0.44
CA GLY A 26 -2.38 -4.13 1.26
C GLY A 26 -1.10 -4.63 0.59
N LEU A 27 -1.21 -5.68 -0.24
CA LEU A 27 -0.09 -6.26 -0.96
C LEU A 27 0.29 -5.48 -2.22
N VAL A 28 -0.64 -4.85 -2.92
CA VAL A 28 -0.35 -3.97 -4.07
C VAL A 28 0.59 -2.84 -3.67
N GLY A 29 0.44 -2.28 -2.46
CA GLY A 29 1.36 -1.26 -1.94
C GLY A 29 2.79 -1.80 -1.69
N LEU A 30 2.93 -3.10 -1.39
CA LEU A 30 4.20 -3.77 -1.16
C LEU A 30 4.87 -4.23 -2.47
N THR A 31 4.11 -4.87 -3.35
CA THR A 31 4.61 -5.45 -4.61
C THR A 31 4.72 -4.42 -5.72
N ARG A 32 3.94 -3.34 -5.67
CA ARG A 32 3.71 -2.41 -6.80
C ARG A 32 3.23 -3.10 -8.08
N ASP A 33 2.77 -4.33 -7.95
CA ASP A 33 2.25 -5.18 -9.02
C ASP A 33 1.01 -5.90 -8.49
N ARG A 34 -0.12 -5.60 -9.13
CA ARG A 34 -1.41 -6.15 -8.73
C ARG A 34 -1.55 -7.63 -9.05
N SER A 35 -1.03 -8.08 -10.19
CA SER A 35 -1.06 -9.50 -10.55
C SER A 35 -0.26 -10.30 -9.53
N LEU A 36 0.94 -9.81 -9.17
CA LEU A 36 1.78 -10.44 -8.17
C LEU A 36 1.11 -10.47 -6.78
N ALA A 37 0.41 -9.40 -6.40
CA ALA A 37 -0.33 -9.33 -5.15
C ALA A 37 -1.49 -10.34 -5.12
N GLU A 38 -2.27 -10.44 -6.20
CA GLU A 38 -3.39 -11.38 -6.31
C GLU A 38 -2.91 -12.82 -6.22
N ASP A 39 -1.85 -13.19 -6.95
CA ASP A 39 -1.25 -14.51 -6.86
C ASP A 39 -0.79 -14.85 -5.44
N CYS A 40 -0.14 -13.91 -4.75
CA CYS A 40 0.35 -14.14 -3.39
C CYS A 40 -0.80 -14.36 -2.39
N VAL A 41 -1.92 -13.67 -2.59
CA VAL A 41 -3.12 -13.87 -1.77
C VAL A 41 -3.77 -15.22 -2.10
N GLN A 42 -3.89 -15.58 -3.37
CA GLN A 42 -4.43 -16.87 -3.79
C GLN A 42 -3.61 -18.04 -3.24
N ASP A 43 -2.28 -17.94 -3.31
CA ASP A 43 -1.37 -18.92 -2.73
C ASP A 43 -1.55 -19.05 -1.21
N ALA A 44 -1.87 -17.96 -0.51
CA ALA A 44 -2.15 -18.00 0.93
C ALA A 44 -3.46 -18.72 1.24
N PHE A 45 -4.50 -18.52 0.43
CA PHE A 45 -5.75 -19.27 0.55
C PHE A 45 -5.58 -20.76 0.21
N ALA A 46 -4.76 -21.10 -0.78
CA ALA A 46 -4.40 -22.48 -1.09
C ALA A 46 -3.68 -23.15 0.10
N ALA A 47 -2.70 -22.45 0.69
CA ALA A 47 -1.99 -22.94 1.88
C ALA A 47 -2.92 -23.10 3.09
N ALA A 48 -3.94 -22.25 3.24
CA ALA A 48 -4.93 -22.39 4.31
C ALA A 48 -5.75 -23.68 4.17
N LEU A 49 -6.18 -24.01 2.94
CA LEU A 49 -6.92 -25.25 2.66
C LEU A 49 -6.10 -26.50 3.01
N GLU A 50 -4.80 -26.50 2.73
CA GLU A 50 -3.93 -27.62 3.06
C GLU A 50 -3.65 -27.69 4.56
N ARG A 51 -3.24 -26.57 5.15
CA ARG A 51 -2.69 -26.57 6.51
C ARG A 51 -3.77 -26.65 7.59
N TRP A 52 -4.92 -26.01 7.40
CA TRP A 52 -6.00 -26.03 8.39
C TRP A 52 -6.73 -27.38 8.43
N ARG A 53 -6.62 -28.20 7.38
CA ARG A 53 -7.12 -29.59 7.38
C ARG A 53 -6.36 -30.50 8.34
N GLY A 54 -5.05 -30.27 8.49
CA GLY A 54 -4.22 -31.04 9.43
C GLY A 54 -4.10 -30.41 10.82
N GLU A 55 -3.99 -29.08 10.88
CA GLU A 55 -3.65 -28.34 12.12
C GLU A 55 -4.86 -27.62 12.75
N GLY A 56 -6.00 -27.62 12.07
CA GLY A 56 -7.20 -26.89 12.47
C GLY A 56 -7.18 -25.42 12.04
N VAL A 57 -8.37 -24.80 12.07
CA VAL A 57 -8.54 -23.38 11.71
C VAL A 57 -7.97 -22.49 12.82
N PRO A 58 -7.04 -21.55 12.50
CA PRO A 58 -6.49 -20.63 13.47
C PRO A 58 -7.58 -19.74 14.11
N ARG A 59 -7.38 -19.34 15.37
CA ARG A 59 -8.30 -18.41 16.08
C ARG A 59 -8.49 -17.07 15.35
N ARG A 60 -7.50 -16.64 14.55
CA ARG A 60 -7.54 -15.43 13.72
C ARG A 60 -7.12 -15.78 12.28
N PRO A 61 -8.05 -16.33 11.46
CA PRO A 61 -7.77 -16.77 10.09
C PRO A 61 -7.14 -15.67 9.22
N GLY A 62 -7.63 -14.44 9.37
CA GLY A 62 -7.15 -13.28 8.64
C GLY A 62 -5.73 -12.87 8.89
N ALA A 63 -5.33 -12.86 10.16
CA ALA A 63 -3.95 -12.57 10.54
C ALA A 63 -2.98 -13.62 9.95
N TRP A 64 -3.42 -14.89 9.93
CA TRP A 64 -2.65 -15.96 9.32
C TRP A 64 -2.50 -15.78 7.81
N LEU A 65 -3.62 -15.54 7.10
CA LEU A 65 -3.63 -15.30 5.65
C LEU A 65 -2.77 -14.08 5.27
N THR A 66 -2.83 -13.02 6.06
CA THR A 66 -1.99 -11.82 5.88
C THR A 66 -0.51 -12.14 5.95
N THR A 67 -0.09 -12.89 6.98
CA THR A 67 1.32 -13.27 7.15
C THR A 67 1.80 -14.14 5.99
N VAL A 68 1.02 -15.15 5.61
CA VAL A 68 1.40 -16.07 4.52
C VAL A 68 1.48 -15.34 3.18
N ALA A 69 0.48 -14.52 2.84
CA ALA A 69 0.46 -13.78 1.58
C ALA A 69 1.61 -12.75 1.52
N ARG A 70 1.93 -12.10 2.65
CA ARG A 70 3.07 -11.18 2.75
C ARG A 70 4.40 -11.89 2.61
N ASN A 71 4.60 -13.02 3.28
CA ASN A 71 5.83 -13.80 3.17
C ASN A 71 6.04 -14.25 1.72
N ARG A 72 5.00 -14.77 1.07
CA ARG A 72 5.03 -15.12 -0.36
C ARG A 72 5.39 -13.94 -1.26
N ALA A 73 4.81 -12.77 -1.03
CA ALA A 73 5.14 -11.59 -1.82
C ALA A 73 6.58 -11.11 -1.58
N VAL A 74 7.03 -11.10 -0.33
CA VAL A 74 8.42 -10.81 0.01
C VAL A 74 9.36 -11.82 -0.63
N ASP A 75 9.02 -13.10 -0.61
CA ASP A 75 9.81 -14.18 -1.21
C ASP A 75 9.83 -14.09 -2.73
N ARG A 76 8.72 -13.72 -3.38
CA ARG A 76 8.67 -13.49 -4.83
C ARG A 76 9.41 -12.22 -5.25
N LEU A 77 9.26 -11.12 -4.52
CA LEU A 77 10.04 -9.90 -4.76
C LEU A 77 11.53 -10.13 -4.48
N ARG A 78 11.85 -10.92 -3.45
CA ARG A 78 13.20 -11.42 -3.20
C ARG A 78 13.65 -12.31 -4.34
N HIS A 79 12.82 -13.18 -4.89
CA HIS A 79 13.17 -14.03 -6.04
C HIS A 79 13.35 -13.25 -7.33
N GLU A 80 12.61 -12.16 -7.57
CA GLU A 80 12.79 -11.28 -8.73
C GLU A 80 14.05 -10.44 -8.58
N THR A 81 14.29 -9.92 -7.37
CA THR A 81 15.54 -9.22 -7.05
C THR A 81 16.72 -10.17 -7.00
N VAL A 82 16.54 -11.44 -6.60
CA VAL A 82 17.53 -12.54 -6.64
C VAL A 82 17.64 -13.14 -8.03
N ALA A 83 16.66 -13.04 -8.92
CA ALA A 83 16.82 -13.43 -10.34
C ALA A 83 17.59 -12.34 -11.08
N ALA A 84 17.22 -11.07 -10.84
CA ALA A 84 17.98 -9.92 -11.28
C ALA A 84 19.36 -9.83 -10.60
N ALA A 85 19.49 -10.33 -9.37
CA ALA A 85 20.76 -10.44 -8.68
C ALA A 85 21.50 -11.72 -9.06
N ARG A 86 20.90 -12.85 -9.45
CA ARG A 86 21.57 -14.06 -9.99
C ARG A 86 22.17 -13.79 -11.36
N LEU A 87 21.53 -12.93 -12.16
CA LEU A 87 22.16 -12.30 -13.34
C LEU A 87 23.38 -11.45 -12.94
N ARG A 88 23.41 -10.89 -11.73
CA ARG A 88 24.55 -10.17 -11.13
C ARG A 88 25.42 -11.01 -10.17
N GLU A 89 25.06 -12.23 -9.79
CA GLU A 89 25.65 -13.06 -8.71
C GLU A 89 26.18 -14.39 -9.25
N ALA A 90 26.05 -14.64 -10.55
CA ALA A 90 27.16 -15.25 -11.30
C ALA A 90 28.51 -14.50 -11.04
N VAL A 91 28.47 -13.31 -10.42
CA VAL A 91 29.63 -12.47 -10.03
C VAL A 91 29.97 -12.53 -8.53
N ALA A 92 29.18 -13.09 -7.60
CA ALA A 92 29.53 -12.96 -6.18
C ALA A 92 28.93 -14.03 -5.25
N THR A 93 29.82 -14.75 -4.59
CA THR A 93 29.70 -16.01 -3.86
C THR A 93 29.40 -15.79 -2.34
N LEU A 94 28.42 -16.54 -1.77
CA LEU A 94 28.28 -17.01 -0.35
C LEU A 94 27.80 -16.02 0.77
N PRO A 95 27.33 -16.46 1.98
CA PRO A 95 26.09 -17.20 2.34
C PRO A 95 25.28 -16.58 3.55
N ALA A 96 24.08 -17.12 3.83
CA ALA A 96 23.02 -16.64 4.76
C ALA A 96 23.10 -17.12 6.23
N TYR A 97 22.34 -16.49 7.16
CA TYR A 97 21.65 -17.05 8.37
C TYR A 97 20.87 -15.89 9.07
N ASP A 98 19.54 -15.89 9.27
CA ASP A 98 18.56 -16.68 10.05
C ASP A 98 18.44 -16.28 11.55
N ASP A 99 17.20 -15.95 11.95
CA ASP A 99 16.59 -15.77 13.30
C ASP A 99 15.65 -14.53 13.38
N ALA A 100 14.33 -14.78 13.29
CA ALA A 100 13.29 -13.75 13.26
C ALA A 100 12.51 -13.63 14.59
N PRO A 101 12.63 -12.51 15.32
CA PRO A 101 11.80 -12.16 16.49
C PRO A 101 10.47 -11.45 16.09
N PRO A 102 9.51 -11.26 17.02
CA PRO A 102 8.13 -10.88 16.70
C PRO A 102 7.95 -9.46 16.14
N VAL A 103 6.90 -9.27 15.33
CA VAL A 103 6.68 -8.10 14.47
C VAL A 103 6.30 -6.80 15.25
N PRO A 104 7.10 -5.71 15.18
CA PRO A 104 6.86 -4.47 15.93
C PRO A 104 5.82 -3.48 15.33
N PRO A 105 5.27 -2.54 16.14
CA PRO A 105 4.35 -1.45 15.71
C PRO A 105 4.87 -0.55 14.56
N LEU A 106 6.19 -0.55 14.36
CA LEU A 106 6.94 0.26 13.39
C LEU A 106 6.50 0.07 11.92
N ILE A 107 5.90 -1.07 11.58
CA ILE A 107 5.51 -1.44 10.20
C ILE A 107 4.21 -0.74 9.73
N ARG A 108 3.34 -0.28 10.65
CA ARG A 108 2.03 0.32 10.31
C ARG A 108 2.09 1.77 9.81
N ASP A 109 3.23 2.40 10.04
CA ASP A 109 3.54 3.81 9.80
C ASP A 109 4.36 3.98 8.48
N ALA A 110 5.03 2.93 8.01
CA ALA A 110 5.92 2.97 6.85
C ALA A 110 5.35 3.63 5.57
N GLN A 111 4.07 3.42 5.25
CA GLN A 111 3.45 4.05 4.08
C GLN A 111 3.24 5.55 4.25
N LEU A 112 2.76 5.99 5.43
CA LEU A 112 2.61 7.41 5.73
C LEU A 112 3.98 8.09 5.83
N ARG A 113 4.99 7.41 6.40
CA ARG A 113 6.39 7.88 6.34
C ARG A 113 6.84 8.14 4.92
N LEU A 114 6.65 7.18 4.01
CA LEU A 114 7.04 7.31 2.61
C LEU A 114 6.30 8.45 1.90
N ILE A 115 5.02 8.67 2.23
CA ILE A 115 4.24 9.81 1.73
C ILE A 115 4.89 11.12 2.19
N PHE A 116 5.24 11.25 3.48
CA PHE A 116 5.92 12.44 4.01
C PHE A 116 7.32 12.64 3.41
N THR A 117 8.08 11.57 3.19
CA THR A 117 9.40 11.64 2.52
C THR A 117 9.26 12.17 1.09
N CYS A 118 8.29 11.67 0.33
CA CYS A 118 8.05 12.12 -1.05
C CYS A 118 7.46 13.55 -1.12
N CYS A 119 6.72 13.97 -0.09
CA CYS A 119 6.17 15.32 0.04
C CYS A 119 7.21 16.32 0.57
N HIS A 120 8.38 16.36 -0.05
CA HIS A 120 9.48 17.23 0.38
C HIS A 120 9.31 18.67 -0.15
N PRO A 121 9.48 19.71 0.69
CA PRO A 121 9.28 21.10 0.30
C PRO A 121 10.23 21.59 -0.82
N ALA A 122 11.36 20.92 -1.02
CA ALA A 122 12.26 21.18 -2.16
C ALA A 122 11.64 20.88 -3.54
N LEU A 123 10.53 20.13 -3.58
CA LEU A 123 9.78 19.87 -4.81
C LEU A 123 8.56 20.79 -4.86
N SER A 124 8.13 21.20 -6.05
CA SER A 124 6.85 21.89 -6.18
C SER A 124 5.69 20.99 -5.75
N LEU A 125 4.63 21.57 -5.18
CA LEU A 125 3.45 20.83 -4.71
C LEU A 125 2.90 19.84 -5.77
N PRO A 126 2.72 20.23 -7.06
CA PRO A 126 2.27 19.28 -8.07
C PRO A 126 3.24 18.12 -8.31
N SER A 127 4.54 18.34 -8.11
CA SER A 127 5.58 17.31 -8.25
C SER A 127 5.60 16.35 -7.06
N GLN A 128 5.44 16.87 -5.84
CA GLN A 128 5.27 16.07 -4.61
C GLN A 128 4.09 15.11 -4.76
N VAL A 129 2.93 15.64 -5.14
CA VAL A 129 1.69 14.86 -5.31
C VAL A 129 1.84 13.82 -6.42
N ALA A 130 2.29 14.23 -7.61
CA ALA A 130 2.44 13.31 -8.75
C ALA A 130 3.43 12.18 -8.45
N LEU A 131 4.57 12.49 -7.84
CA LEU A 131 5.58 11.50 -7.49
C LEU A 131 5.01 10.50 -6.48
N THR A 132 4.41 10.99 -5.40
CA THR A 132 3.86 10.16 -4.31
C THR A 132 2.75 9.23 -4.81
N LEU A 133 1.82 9.75 -5.63
CA LEU A 133 0.75 8.95 -6.22
C LEU A 133 1.32 7.83 -7.12
N ARG A 134 2.43 8.08 -7.82
CA ARG A 134 3.06 7.08 -8.69
C ARG A 134 3.87 6.05 -7.92
N THR A 135 4.66 6.46 -6.94
CA THR A 135 5.69 5.60 -6.32
C THR A 135 5.27 4.95 -5.00
N VAL A 136 4.37 5.60 -4.26
CA VAL A 136 3.89 5.11 -2.95
C VAL A 136 2.50 4.54 -3.07
N VAL A 137 1.61 5.22 -3.79
CA VAL A 137 0.21 4.77 -3.96
C VAL A 137 0.07 3.79 -5.13
N GLY A 138 0.89 3.92 -6.18
CA GLY A 138 0.93 2.98 -7.29
C GLY A 138 -0.08 3.25 -8.41
N LEU A 139 -0.69 4.45 -8.47
CA LEU A 139 -1.63 4.81 -9.54
C LEU A 139 -0.95 4.80 -10.92
N ALA A 140 -1.72 4.47 -11.94
CA ALA A 140 -1.28 4.52 -13.32
C ALA A 140 -1.08 5.98 -13.78
N PRO A 141 -0.13 6.26 -14.67
CA PRO A 141 0.09 7.61 -15.18
C PRO A 141 -1.18 8.26 -15.76
N ALA A 142 -2.04 7.49 -16.41
CA ALA A 142 -3.30 8.00 -16.95
C ALA A 142 -4.29 8.46 -15.86
N GLU A 143 -4.40 7.69 -14.77
CA GLU A 143 -5.22 8.02 -13.60
C GLU A 143 -4.70 9.31 -12.94
N ILE A 144 -3.38 9.39 -12.72
CA ILE A 144 -2.75 10.58 -12.11
C ILE A 144 -2.90 11.81 -13.01
N ALA A 145 -2.74 11.68 -14.33
CA ALA A 145 -2.85 12.79 -15.27
C ALA A 145 -4.27 13.38 -15.25
N ARG A 146 -5.29 12.51 -15.18
CA ARG A 146 -6.69 12.89 -15.05
C ARG A 146 -6.96 13.56 -13.70
N ALA A 147 -6.52 12.94 -12.61
CA ALA A 147 -6.68 13.47 -11.25
C ALA A 147 -6.04 14.86 -11.08
N LEU A 148 -4.93 15.12 -11.77
CA LEU A 148 -4.23 16.41 -11.76
C LEU A 148 -4.67 17.35 -12.89
N LEU A 149 -5.64 16.96 -13.73
CA LEU A 149 -6.14 17.73 -14.87
C LEU A 149 -5.03 18.21 -15.82
N VAL A 150 -4.07 17.33 -16.15
CA VAL A 150 -2.96 17.65 -17.07
C VAL A 150 -2.80 16.60 -18.18
N PRO A 151 -2.23 16.95 -19.34
CA PRO A 151 -1.87 15.98 -20.36
C PRO A 151 -0.86 14.94 -19.84
N GLN A 152 -0.95 13.68 -20.29
CA GLN A 152 -0.03 12.61 -19.88
C GLN A 152 1.45 12.96 -20.14
N GLY A 153 1.76 13.65 -21.25
CA GLY A 153 3.11 14.14 -21.54
C GLY A 153 3.62 15.15 -20.49
N THR A 154 2.73 16.01 -19.99
CA THR A 154 3.06 16.96 -18.91
C THR A 154 3.34 16.22 -17.60
N LEU A 155 2.55 15.20 -17.28
CA LEU A 155 2.80 14.35 -16.12
C LEU A 155 4.13 13.61 -16.24
N ALA A 156 4.45 13.03 -17.41
CA ALA A 156 5.69 12.32 -17.63
C ALA A 156 6.92 13.21 -17.38
N GLN A 157 6.93 14.42 -17.95
CA GLN A 157 7.98 15.41 -17.68
C GLN A 157 8.06 15.80 -16.21
N ARG A 158 6.90 16.00 -15.55
CA ARG A 158 6.82 16.33 -14.13
C ARG A 158 7.45 15.23 -13.27
N LEU A 159 7.13 13.97 -13.54
CA LEU A 159 7.69 12.81 -12.82
C LEU A 159 9.22 12.70 -13.00
N VAL A 160 9.73 12.99 -14.20
CA VAL A 160 11.18 13.03 -14.45
C VAL A 160 11.85 14.13 -13.62
N ARG A 161 11.30 15.35 -13.64
CA ARG A 161 11.83 16.47 -12.84
C ARG A 161 11.75 16.19 -11.34
N ALA A 162 10.65 15.62 -10.88
CA ALA A 162 10.46 15.25 -9.47
C ALA A 162 11.49 14.23 -9.02
N ARG A 163 11.72 13.15 -9.79
CA ARG A 163 12.74 12.14 -9.48
C ARG A 163 14.16 12.72 -9.45
N ARG A 164 14.47 13.63 -10.39
CA ARG A 164 15.73 14.36 -10.37
C ARG A 164 15.86 15.20 -9.09
N GLY A 165 14.83 15.97 -8.75
CA GLY A 165 14.82 16.78 -7.52
C GLY A 165 14.97 15.96 -6.23
N VAL A 166 14.36 14.78 -6.15
CA VAL A 166 14.55 13.86 -5.00
C VAL A 166 15.99 13.39 -4.89
N ARG A 167 16.60 13.00 -6.01
CA ARG A 167 18.00 12.54 -6.04
C ARG A 167 18.96 13.66 -5.67
N ASP A 168 18.75 14.85 -6.23
CA ASP A 168 19.63 16.01 -6.02
C ASP A 168 19.51 16.54 -4.57
N ALA A 169 18.36 16.33 -3.92
CA ALA A 169 18.13 16.67 -2.51
C ALA A 169 18.54 15.56 -1.51
N GLY A 170 19.02 14.40 -1.98
CA GLY A 170 19.51 13.32 -1.11
C GLY A 170 18.46 12.74 -0.16
N LEU A 171 17.18 12.73 -0.56
CA LEU A 171 16.08 12.33 0.32
C LEU A 171 16.09 10.82 0.55
N CYS A 172 16.59 10.39 1.71
CA CYS A 172 16.56 9.00 2.17
C CYS A 172 15.36 8.74 3.11
N GLY A 173 14.83 7.51 3.06
CA GLY A 173 13.50 7.07 3.52
C GLY A 173 13.17 7.13 5.01
N GLU A 174 13.66 8.13 5.74
CA GLU A 174 13.30 8.37 7.13
C GLU A 174 12.05 9.27 7.22
N LEU A 175 11.28 9.09 8.30
CA LEU A 175 10.18 9.99 8.63
C LEU A 175 10.79 11.34 9.04
N PRO A 176 10.36 12.47 8.44
CA PRO A 176 10.85 13.77 8.86
C PRO A 176 10.50 14.05 10.34
N PRO A 177 11.35 14.79 11.07
CA PRO A 177 11.09 15.15 12.46
C PRO A 177 9.77 15.92 12.60
N ALA A 178 9.15 15.87 13.78
CA ALA A 178 7.82 16.44 14.01
C ALA A 178 7.69 17.91 13.57
N ALA A 179 8.75 18.70 13.73
CA ALA A 179 8.80 20.11 13.33
C ALA A 179 8.67 20.33 11.80
N GLU A 180 9.00 19.33 10.98
CA GLU A 180 8.92 19.42 9.52
C GLU A 180 7.58 18.92 8.96
N LEU A 181 6.77 18.21 9.76
CA LEU A 181 5.49 17.66 9.31
C LEU A 181 4.53 18.74 8.79
N PRO A 182 4.35 19.90 9.46
CA PRO A 182 3.43 20.94 8.99
C PRO A 182 3.77 21.46 7.59
N GLY A 183 5.06 21.64 7.28
CA GLY A 183 5.51 22.13 5.96
C GLY A 183 5.25 21.16 4.80
N ARG A 184 4.87 19.91 5.10
CA ARG A 184 4.60 18.84 4.13
C ARG A 184 3.11 18.49 4.08
N ALA A 185 2.35 18.89 5.10
CA ALA A 185 1.01 18.40 5.38
C ALA A 185 0.01 18.72 4.26
N THR A 186 0.14 19.88 3.60
CA THR A 186 -0.70 20.24 2.44
C THR A 186 -0.58 19.23 1.30
N ALA A 187 0.63 18.81 0.95
CA ALA A 187 0.85 17.82 -0.10
C ALA A 187 0.38 16.43 0.31
N VAL A 188 0.61 16.04 1.57
CA VAL A 188 0.12 14.78 2.13
C VAL A 188 -1.41 14.72 2.05
N ARG A 189 -2.11 15.77 2.50
CA ARG A 189 -3.58 15.88 2.40
C ARG A 189 -4.07 15.76 0.97
N ALA A 190 -3.41 16.44 0.03
CA ALA A 190 -3.76 16.36 -1.39
C ALA A 190 -3.61 14.94 -1.96
N VAL A 191 -2.52 14.23 -1.63
CA VAL A 191 -2.32 12.83 -2.02
C VAL A 191 -3.43 11.94 -1.45
N LEU A 192 -3.75 12.08 -0.17
CA LEU A 192 -4.77 11.26 0.48
C LEU A 192 -6.17 11.54 -0.08
N TYR A 193 -6.48 12.79 -0.38
CA TYR A 193 -7.75 13.16 -1.01
C TYR A 193 -7.88 12.59 -2.43
N LEU A 194 -6.81 12.65 -3.24
CA LEU A 194 -6.82 12.09 -4.59
C LEU A 194 -6.89 10.57 -4.58
N LEU A 195 -6.25 9.91 -3.61
CA LEU A 195 -6.41 8.47 -3.37
C LEU A 195 -7.87 8.12 -3.07
N PHE A 196 -8.52 8.87 -2.19
CA PHE A 196 -9.93 8.70 -1.87
C PHE A 196 -10.82 8.94 -3.10
N THR A 197 -10.57 10.01 -3.85
CA THR A 197 -11.34 10.39 -5.04
C THR A 197 -11.29 9.32 -6.12
N GLU A 198 -10.11 8.74 -6.37
CA GLU A 198 -9.97 7.62 -7.31
C GLU A 198 -10.68 6.35 -6.81
N GLY A 199 -10.80 6.17 -5.50
CA GLY A 199 -11.59 5.09 -4.90
C GLY A 199 -13.10 5.29 -5.05
N TYR A 200 -13.55 6.52 -4.87
CA TYR A 200 -14.96 6.93 -4.79
C TYR A 200 -15.61 7.16 -6.15
N ALA A 201 -14.85 7.59 -7.15
CA ALA A 201 -15.33 7.82 -8.51
C ALA A 201 -14.38 7.13 -9.48
N ALA A 202 -14.27 5.80 -9.40
CA ALA A 202 -13.27 5.03 -10.14
C ALA A 202 -13.29 5.40 -11.63
N THR A 203 -12.21 6.01 -12.11
CA THR A 203 -12.15 6.56 -13.46
C THR A 203 -11.58 5.56 -14.48
N ALA A 204 -11.26 4.34 -14.05
CA ALA A 204 -10.87 3.19 -14.85
C ALA A 204 -11.05 1.85 -14.09
N GLY A 205 -11.34 0.77 -14.81
CA GLY A 205 -11.57 -0.58 -14.26
C GLY A 205 -13.04 -1.00 -14.30
N ALA A 206 -13.31 -2.31 -14.12
CA ALA A 206 -14.66 -2.89 -14.22
C ALA A 206 -15.59 -2.54 -13.04
N ASP A 207 -15.02 -2.07 -11.91
CA ASP A 207 -15.77 -1.65 -10.74
C ASP A 207 -15.88 -0.13 -10.67
N LEU A 208 -17.12 0.37 -10.61
CA LEU A 208 -17.45 1.80 -10.46
C LEU A 208 -16.98 2.39 -9.11
N LEU A 209 -16.65 1.54 -8.13
CA LEU A 209 -16.17 1.91 -6.79
C LEU A 209 -15.03 0.99 -6.36
N ARG A 210 -13.80 1.52 -6.27
CA ARG A 210 -12.67 0.82 -5.65
C ARG A 210 -12.67 1.07 -4.14
N ARG A 211 -13.69 0.55 -3.43
CA ARG A 211 -13.92 0.78 -1.98
C ARG A 211 -12.68 0.58 -1.11
N GLY A 212 -11.78 -0.34 -1.47
CA GLY A 212 -10.52 -0.55 -0.75
C GLY A 212 -9.59 0.67 -0.72
N LEU A 213 -9.60 1.52 -1.76
CA LEU A 213 -8.82 2.77 -1.78
C LEU A 213 -9.42 3.83 -0.88
N CYS A 214 -10.75 3.93 -0.80
CA CYS A 214 -11.44 4.84 0.11
C CYS A 214 -11.13 4.50 1.57
N THR A 215 -11.30 3.22 1.95
CA THR A 215 -11.01 2.74 3.30
C THR A 215 -9.55 2.96 3.69
N GLU A 216 -8.62 2.77 2.75
CA GLU A 216 -7.20 3.02 2.97
C GLU A 216 -6.87 4.51 3.12
N ALA A 217 -7.47 5.39 2.31
CA ALA A 217 -7.33 6.83 2.45
C ALA A 217 -7.82 7.31 3.83
N VAL A 218 -9.01 6.86 4.26
CA VAL A 218 -9.57 7.18 5.59
C VAL A 218 -8.66 6.67 6.71
N ARG A 219 -8.10 5.46 6.57
CA ARG A 219 -7.13 4.90 7.53
C ARG A 219 -5.89 5.81 7.65
N LEU A 220 -5.33 6.27 6.54
CA LEU A 220 -4.15 7.13 6.52
C LEU A 220 -4.45 8.53 7.06
N VAL A 221 -5.62 9.11 6.75
CA VAL A 221 -6.02 10.41 7.30
C VAL A 221 -6.24 10.34 8.82
N ARG A 222 -6.81 9.24 9.36
CA ARG A 222 -6.90 9.04 10.81
C ARG A 222 -5.52 9.00 11.49
N TRP A 223 -4.50 8.50 10.81
CA TRP A 223 -3.12 8.57 11.30
C TRP A 223 -2.56 9.99 11.22
N LEU A 224 -2.85 10.72 10.14
CA LEU A 224 -2.45 12.11 10.00
C LEU A 224 -3.06 12.97 11.13
N VAL A 225 -4.32 12.75 11.51
CA VAL A 225 -4.95 13.40 12.67
C VAL A 225 -4.19 13.12 13.97
N ARG A 226 -3.68 11.90 14.18
CA ARG A 226 -2.90 11.60 15.39
C ARG A 226 -1.54 12.29 15.41
N LEU A 227 -0.95 12.56 14.24
CA LEU A 227 0.32 13.28 14.12
C LEU A 227 0.13 14.80 14.19
N LEU A 228 -1.02 15.30 13.75
CA LEU A 228 -1.38 16.71 13.70
C LEU A 228 -2.77 16.91 14.32
N PRO A 229 -2.92 16.72 15.66
CA PRO A 229 -4.25 16.71 16.31
C PRO A 229 -4.97 18.06 16.25
N ASP A 230 -4.20 19.16 16.23
CA ASP A 230 -4.74 20.52 16.26
C ASP A 230 -4.84 21.15 14.85
N ASP A 231 -4.59 20.40 13.78
CA ASP A 231 -4.66 20.91 12.40
C ASP A 231 -6.09 20.84 11.83
N PRO A 232 -6.80 21.97 11.67
CA PRO A 232 -8.20 21.97 11.27
C PRO A 232 -8.41 21.45 9.84
N GLU A 233 -7.44 21.64 8.94
CA GLU A 233 -7.51 21.13 7.57
C GLU A 233 -7.52 19.60 7.53
N THR A 234 -6.72 18.95 8.37
CA THR A 234 -6.66 17.48 8.46
C THR A 234 -7.94 16.91 9.07
N LEU A 235 -8.50 17.56 10.09
CA LEU A 235 -9.79 17.19 10.66
C LEU A 235 -10.93 17.37 9.63
N GLY A 236 -10.92 18.49 8.90
CA GLY A 236 -11.88 18.76 7.83
C GLY A 236 -11.80 17.73 6.70
N LEU A 237 -10.59 17.32 6.31
CA LEU A 237 -10.39 16.26 5.31
C LEU A 237 -10.99 14.93 5.77
N LEU A 238 -10.78 14.55 7.04
CA LEU A 238 -11.36 13.32 7.59
C LEU A 238 -12.89 13.38 7.58
N ALA A 239 -13.46 14.49 8.05
CA ALA A 239 -14.90 14.70 8.05
C ALA A 239 -15.49 14.62 6.64
N LEU A 240 -14.83 15.25 5.66
CA LEU A 240 -15.23 15.21 4.25
C LEU A 240 -15.25 13.78 3.70
N MET A 241 -14.18 13.01 3.93
CA MET A 241 -14.09 11.63 3.45
C MET A 241 -15.15 10.72 4.10
N LEU A 242 -15.35 10.85 5.41
CA LEU A 242 -16.36 10.06 6.13
C LEU A 242 -17.79 10.40 5.68
N LEU A 243 -18.06 11.66 5.35
CA LEU A 243 -19.34 12.08 4.79
C LEU A 243 -19.60 11.42 3.43
N HIS A 244 -18.57 11.30 2.58
CA HIS A 244 -18.67 10.70 1.25
C HIS A 244 -18.64 9.17 1.27
N GLU A 245 -18.02 8.55 2.27
CA GLU A 245 -18.00 7.08 2.43
C GLU A 245 -19.40 6.51 2.72
N GLY A 246 -20.29 7.34 3.30
CA GLY A 246 -21.67 6.98 3.66
C GLY A 246 -21.75 5.95 4.79
N PRO A 247 -22.82 5.92 5.61
CA PRO A 247 -23.00 4.83 6.56
C PRO A 247 -23.27 3.53 5.79
N ALA A 248 -22.44 2.51 6.04
CA ALA A 248 -22.67 1.15 5.58
C ALA A 248 -23.91 0.52 6.23
#